data_AF-A0A5B2Z2W5-F1
#
_entry.id   AF-A0A5B2Z2W5-F1
#
_cell.length_a   1.000
_cell.length_b   1.000
_cell.length_c   1.000
_cell.angle_alpha   90.00
_cell.angle_beta   90.00
_cell.angle_gamma   90.00
#
_symmetry.space_group_name_H-M   'P 1'
#
loop_
_entity.id
_entity.type
_entity.pdbx_description
1 polymer ?
#
loop_
_entity_poly.entity_id
_entity_poly.type
_entity_poly.pdbx_seq_one_letter_code
_entity_poly.pdbx_strand_id
1 'polypeptide(L)'
;MRDSVTLDFKVLKEFWDTYTLNDGTRLKSRVVLTGVKKSKINPEKEYEFDFQSIQSFVFSDKSGGSPHNRAYTKEELESSYNKGITFTTDSEKWNEYLLDDGTKVRLKNSVTEIAKSDLFLQNGDPIYNVKIRVLSKVKRVRN
;
A
#
# COMPACT_ATOMS: atom_id res chain seq x y z
N MET A 1 -21.21 -7.31 -26.58
CA MET A 1 -21.50 -7.37 -25.12
C MET A 1 -20.25 -6.96 -24.37
N ARG A 2 -20.33 -6.39 -23.17
CA ARG A 2 -19.13 -6.16 -22.34
C ARG A 2 -18.63 -7.49 -21.78
N ASP A 3 -17.33 -7.72 -21.88
CA ASP A 3 -16.66 -8.95 -21.44
C ASP A 3 -16.54 -9.08 -19.91
N SER A 4 -16.91 -8.01 -19.19
CA SER A 4 -16.93 -7.95 -17.73
C SER A 4 -18.13 -7.16 -17.19
N VAL A 5 -18.42 -7.38 -15.91
CA VAL A 5 -19.35 -6.57 -15.10
C VAL A 5 -18.62 -6.00 -13.90
N THR A 6 -18.94 -4.76 -13.55
CA THR A 6 -18.51 -4.17 -12.28
C THR A 6 -19.38 -4.72 -11.16
N LEU A 7 -18.76 -5.08 -10.04
CA LEU A 7 -19.48 -5.47 -8.82
C LEU A 7 -19.29 -4.40 -7.75
N ASP A 8 -20.33 -4.12 -6.98
CA ASP A 8 -20.17 -3.38 -5.74
C ASP A 8 -19.60 -4.32 -4.65
N PHE A 9 -19.14 -3.72 -3.56
CA PHE A 9 -18.58 -4.45 -2.43
C PHE A 9 -18.82 -3.73 -1.11
N LYS A 10 -19.00 -4.53 -0.05
CA LYS A 10 -19.03 -4.06 1.32
C LYS A 10 -17.68 -4.28 1.99
N VAL A 11 -17.16 -3.24 2.64
CA VAL A 11 -16.02 -3.34 3.54
C VAL A 11 -16.44 -4.07 4.82
N LEU A 12 -15.81 -5.21 5.12
CA LEU A 12 -16.04 -5.93 6.37
C LEU A 12 -14.99 -5.54 7.41
N LYS A 13 -13.72 -5.50 7.02
CA LYS A 13 -12.59 -5.14 7.90
C LYS A 13 -11.48 -4.50 7.08
N GLU A 14 -10.95 -3.39 7.59
CA GLU A 14 -9.71 -2.81 7.08
C GLU A 14 -8.81 -2.40 8.25
N PHE A 15 -7.52 -2.68 8.10
CA PHE A 15 -6.52 -2.43 9.11
C PHE A 15 -5.41 -1.54 8.58
N TRP A 16 -4.76 -0.83 9.50
CA TRP A 16 -3.46 -0.23 9.26
C TRP A 16 -2.40 -1.25 9.66
N ASP A 17 -1.58 -1.64 8.68
CA ASP A 17 -0.35 -2.40 8.90
C ASP A 17 0.71 -1.45 9.43
N THR A 18 1.58 -1.92 10.31
CA THR A 18 2.56 -1.09 11.01
C THR A 18 3.95 -1.69 10.94
N TYR A 19 4.92 -0.83 10.67
CA TYR A 19 6.33 -1.17 10.52
C TYR A 19 7.19 -0.16 11.28
N THR A 20 8.25 -0.64 11.91
CA THR A 20 9.22 0.22 12.61
C THR A 20 10.53 0.22 11.83
N LEU A 21 10.95 1.39 11.36
CA LEU A 21 12.20 1.61 10.65
C LEU A 21 13.39 1.65 11.62
N ASN A 22 14.58 1.28 11.17
CA ASN A 22 15.77 1.28 12.03
C ASN A 22 16.19 2.68 12.55
N ASP A 23 15.70 3.75 11.92
CA ASP A 23 15.91 5.13 12.38
C ASP A 23 14.86 5.58 13.42
N GLY A 24 13.96 4.67 13.82
CA GLY A 24 12.90 4.90 14.80
C GLY A 24 11.60 5.45 14.22
N THR A 25 11.57 5.79 12.92
CA THR A 25 10.33 6.22 12.25
C THR A 25 9.34 5.05 12.17
N ARG A 26 8.06 5.32 12.42
CA ARG A 26 6.99 4.33 12.23
C ARG A 26 6.26 4.57 10.91
N LEU A 27 6.18 3.54 10.08
CA LEU A 27 5.37 3.53 8.88
C LEU A 27 4.05 2.81 9.15
N LYS A 28 2.94 3.43 8.75
CA LYS A 28 1.63 2.81 8.65
C LYS A 28 1.26 2.67 7.17
N SER A 29 0.77 1.51 6.79
CA SER A 29 0.34 1.22 5.42
C SER A 29 -1.02 0.55 5.41
N ARG A 30 -1.88 0.91 4.45
CA ARG A 30 -3.20 0.29 4.27
C ARG A 30 -3.49 0.15 2.79
N VAL A 31 -3.91 -1.05 2.39
CA VAL A 31 -4.49 -1.27 1.06
C VAL A 31 -6.00 -1.05 1.12
N VAL A 32 -6.53 -0.27 0.18
CA VAL A 32 -7.95 0.03 0.05
C VAL A 32 -8.41 -0.50 -1.31
N LEU A 33 -9.42 -1.39 -1.30
CA LEU A 33 -10.09 -1.82 -2.52
C LEU A 33 -10.91 -0.64 -3.07
N THR A 34 -10.72 -0.30 -4.33
CA THR A 34 -11.39 0.84 -4.98
C THR A 34 -12.30 0.40 -6.13
N GLY A 35 -12.18 -0.84 -6.60
CA GLY A 35 -13.03 -1.35 -7.68
C GLY A 35 -12.88 -2.86 -7.88
N VAL A 36 -13.96 -3.48 -8.39
CA VAL A 36 -14.00 -4.91 -8.70
C VAL A 36 -14.67 -5.11 -10.05
N LYS A 37 -14.00 -5.85 -10.93
CA LYS A 37 -14.58 -6.32 -12.19
C LYS A 37 -14.59 -7.83 -12.21
N LYS A 38 -15.71 -8.41 -12.66
CA LYS A 38 -15.88 -9.84 -12.88
C LYS A 38 -15.95 -10.15 -14.37
N SER A 39 -15.05 -11.00 -14.86
CA SER A 39 -15.04 -11.48 -16.24
C SER A 39 -16.19 -12.44 -16.50
N LYS A 40 -16.84 -12.31 -17.66
CA LYS A 40 -17.90 -13.23 -18.12
C LYS A 40 -17.37 -14.36 -19.00
N ILE A 41 -16.18 -14.18 -19.56
CA ILE A 41 -15.64 -15.06 -20.60
C ILE A 41 -14.42 -15.86 -20.14
N ASN A 42 -13.78 -15.46 -19.04
CA ASN A 42 -12.58 -16.11 -18.52
C ASN A 42 -12.77 -16.55 -17.06
N PRO A 43 -13.15 -17.82 -16.82
CA PRO A 43 -13.31 -18.37 -15.48
C PRO A 43 -11.98 -18.49 -14.68
N GLU A 44 -10.83 -18.51 -15.36
CA GLU A 44 -9.51 -18.61 -14.70
C GLU A 44 -9.02 -17.26 -14.16
N LYS A 45 -9.38 -16.16 -14.83
CA LYS A 45 -9.17 -14.77 -14.38
C LYS A 45 -10.49 -14.07 -14.16
N GLU A 46 -11.30 -14.69 -13.30
CA GLU A 46 -12.68 -14.27 -13.07
C GLU A 46 -12.78 -12.89 -12.43
N TYR A 47 -11.83 -12.48 -11.57
CA TYR A 47 -11.87 -11.18 -10.88
C TYR A 47 -10.62 -10.34 -11.13
N GLU A 48 -10.85 -9.06 -11.36
CA GLU A 48 -9.86 -7.99 -11.40
C GLU A 48 -10.17 -7.01 -10.26
N PHE A 49 -9.13 -6.63 -9.51
CA PHE A 49 -9.25 -5.74 -8.35
C PHE A 49 -8.46 -4.47 -8.59
N ASP A 50 -9.13 -3.33 -8.53
CA ASP A 50 -8.51 -2.02 -8.46
C ASP A 50 -8.30 -1.67 -6.98
N PHE A 51 -7.10 -1.20 -6.62
CA PHE A 51 -6.78 -0.84 -5.25
C PHE A 51 -5.75 0.28 -5.17
N GLN A 52 -5.72 0.95 -4.02
CA GLN A 52 -4.72 1.95 -3.69
C GLN A 52 -4.02 1.59 -2.37
N SER A 53 -2.72 1.86 -2.30
CA SER A 53 -1.96 1.77 -1.04
C SER A 53 -1.77 3.16 -0.47
N ILE A 54 -2.27 3.38 0.74
CA ILE A 54 -2.12 4.62 1.48
C ILE A 54 -1.03 4.43 2.53
N GLN A 55 -0.15 5.42 2.65
CA GLN A 55 0.98 5.41 3.57
C GLN A 55 0.90 6.61 4.51
N SER A 56 1.33 6.41 5.76
CA SER A 56 1.44 7.48 6.76
C SER A 56 2.69 7.22 7.60
N PHE A 57 3.44 8.28 7.87
CA PHE A 57 4.66 8.21 8.65
C PHE A 57 4.51 8.95 9.97
N VAL A 58 5.11 8.40 11.01
CA VAL A 58 5.38 9.09 12.27
C VAL A 58 6.88 9.15 12.41
N PHE A 59 7.46 10.28 12.02
CA PHE A 59 8.90 10.51 12.00
C PHE A 59 9.49 10.49 13.42
N SER A 60 10.73 10.01 13.53
CA SER A 60 11.49 10.10 14.77
C SER A 60 12.28 11.41 14.80
N ASP A 61 12.61 11.89 16.00
CA ASP A 61 13.42 13.11 16.16
C ASP A 61 14.83 12.97 15.53
N LYS A 62 15.27 11.74 15.28
CA LYS A 62 16.59 11.42 14.71
C LYS A 62 16.57 11.33 13.19
N SER A 63 15.39 11.29 12.56
CA SER A 63 15.27 11.02 11.13
C SER A 63 15.11 12.27 10.26
N GLY A 64 14.78 13.43 10.86
CA GLY A 64 14.57 14.70 10.18
C GLY A 64 15.84 15.50 9.86
N GLY A 65 15.69 16.45 8.94
CA GLY A 65 16.68 17.41 8.51
C GLY A 65 16.29 18.85 8.86
N SER A 66 17.06 19.82 8.38
CA SER A 66 16.74 21.24 8.57
C SER A 66 15.71 21.72 7.55
N PRO A 67 14.74 22.56 7.95
CA PRO A 67 13.83 23.22 7.02
C PRO A 67 14.58 24.05 5.99
N HIS A 68 14.08 24.08 4.75
CA HIS A 68 14.72 24.75 3.62
C HIS A 68 13.71 25.05 2.50
N ASN A 69 14.07 25.95 1.58
CA ASN A 69 13.16 26.41 0.51
C ASN A 69 13.50 25.85 -0.89
N ARG A 70 14.33 24.80 -0.97
CA ARG A 70 14.69 24.19 -2.26
C ARG A 70 13.51 23.40 -2.81
N ALA A 71 13.29 23.47 -4.11
CA ALA A 71 12.46 22.53 -4.83
C ALA A 71 13.37 21.53 -5.55
N TYR A 72 12.96 20.26 -5.57
CA TYR A 72 13.70 19.20 -6.23
C TYR A 72 12.97 18.77 -7.51
N THR A 73 13.73 18.45 -8.56
CA THR A 73 13.14 17.80 -9.74
C THR A 73 12.82 16.33 -9.45
N LYS A 74 12.04 15.71 -10.33
CA LYS A 74 11.70 14.29 -10.21
C LYS A 74 12.97 13.42 -10.27
N GLU A 75 13.91 13.75 -11.16
CA GLU A 75 15.15 13.02 -11.38
C GLU A 75 16.08 13.12 -10.16
N GLU A 76 16.15 14.30 -9.52
CA GLU A 76 16.89 14.49 -8.26
C GLU A 76 16.32 13.62 -7.14
N LEU A 77 14.98 13.59 -7.00
CA LEU A 77 14.31 12.73 -6.02
C LEU A 77 14.54 11.25 -6.28
N GLU A 78 14.39 10.79 -7.52
CA GLU A 78 14.61 9.38 -7.88
C GLU A 78 16.06 8.94 -7.61
N SER A 79 17.03 9.81 -7.93
CA SER A 79 18.46 9.55 -7.70
C SER A 79 18.85 9.59 -6.22
N SER A 80 18.03 10.21 -5.37
CA SER A 80 18.30 10.35 -3.94
C SER A 80 18.00 9.10 -3.12
N TYR A 81 17.25 8.12 -3.65
CA TYR A 81 16.88 6.88 -2.95
C TYR A 81 18.00 5.83 -2.99
N ASN A 82 19.17 6.18 -2.48
CA ASN A 82 20.37 5.35 -2.51
C ASN A 82 20.51 4.44 -1.28
N LYS A 83 19.78 4.73 -0.18
CA LYS A 83 19.95 4.03 1.10
C LYS A 83 18.76 3.14 1.43
N GLY A 84 18.89 1.84 1.19
CA GLY A 84 17.98 0.83 1.73
C GLY A 84 18.00 0.87 3.27
N ILE A 85 16.83 0.91 3.89
CA ILE A 85 16.68 0.92 5.35
C ILE A 85 16.02 -0.38 5.80
N THR A 86 16.56 -0.97 6.87
CA THR A 86 15.96 -2.15 7.49
C THR A 86 14.77 -1.75 8.35
N PHE A 87 13.80 -2.66 8.46
CA PHE A 87 12.59 -2.44 9.22
C PHE A 87 12.10 -3.73 9.87
N THR A 88 11.30 -3.60 10.92
CA THR A 88 10.55 -4.70 11.53
C THR A 88 9.08 -4.58 11.21
N THR A 89 8.44 -5.71 10.90
CA THR A 89 6.99 -5.77 10.69
C THR A 89 6.31 -5.99 12.03
N ASP A 90 5.59 -4.99 12.51
CA ASP A 90 4.90 -5.04 13.80
C ASP A 90 3.49 -5.65 13.64
N SER A 91 2.81 -5.36 12.52
CA SER A 91 1.50 -5.93 12.21
C SER A 91 1.25 -5.91 10.71
N GLU A 92 0.86 -7.06 10.15
CA GLU A 92 0.28 -7.20 8.81
C GLU A 92 -1.02 -8.01 8.89
N LYS A 93 -2.15 -7.44 8.46
CA LYS A 93 -3.48 -8.07 8.56
C LYS A 93 -4.17 -8.12 7.21
N TRP A 94 -5.02 -9.12 7.05
CA TRP A 94 -5.89 -9.22 5.87
C TRP A 94 -7.09 -8.29 6.03
N ASN A 95 -7.25 -7.38 5.09
CA ASN A 95 -8.49 -6.64 4.86
C ASN A 95 -9.52 -7.58 4.24
N GLU A 96 -10.78 -7.46 4.62
CA GLU A 96 -11.86 -8.36 4.22
C GLU A 96 -13.00 -7.57 3.58
N TYR A 97 -13.47 -8.06 2.43
CA TYR A 97 -14.54 -7.49 1.63
C TYR A 97 -15.56 -8.56 1.25
N LEU A 98 -16.81 -8.15 1.06
CA LEU A 98 -17.89 -8.98 0.54
C LEU A 98 -18.40 -8.37 -0.76
N LEU A 99 -18.32 -9.11 -1.86
CA LEU A 99 -18.88 -8.70 -3.15
C LEU A 99 -20.39 -8.96 -3.19
N ASP A 100 -21.10 -8.27 -4.08
CA ASP A 100 -22.55 -8.44 -4.27
C ASP A 100 -22.97 -9.87 -4.63
N ASP A 101 -22.10 -10.64 -5.28
CA ASP A 101 -22.36 -12.04 -5.61
C ASP A 101 -22.10 -13.01 -4.44
N GLY A 102 -21.86 -12.47 -3.24
CA GLY A 102 -21.60 -13.22 -2.01
C GLY A 102 -20.15 -13.68 -1.86
N THR A 103 -19.28 -13.45 -2.85
CA THR A 103 -17.86 -13.82 -2.78
C THR A 103 -17.12 -12.99 -1.73
N LYS A 104 -16.28 -13.65 -0.92
CA LYS A 104 -15.41 -12.95 0.03
C LYS A 104 -14.04 -12.72 -0.58
N VAL A 105 -13.59 -11.48 -0.58
CA VAL A 105 -12.25 -11.09 -1.04
C VAL A 105 -11.43 -10.66 0.16
N ARG A 106 -10.15 -11.04 0.17
CA ARG A 106 -9.18 -10.57 1.14
C ARG A 106 -7.99 -9.94 0.44
N LEU A 107 -7.60 -8.75 0.86
CA LEU A 107 -6.38 -8.09 0.41
C LEU A 107 -5.43 -7.91 1.58
N LYS A 108 -4.12 -8.00 1.33
CA LYS A 108 -3.10 -7.68 2.32
C LYS A 108 -2.01 -6.84 1.67
N ASN A 109 -1.61 -5.79 2.37
CA ASN A 109 -0.45 -5.02 1.97
C ASN A 109 0.80 -5.59 2.62
N SER A 110 1.87 -5.79 1.85
CA SER A 110 3.14 -6.22 2.41
C SER A 110 4.26 -5.35 1.88
N VAL A 111 4.98 -4.70 2.80
CA VAL A 111 6.14 -3.87 2.46
C VAL A 111 7.32 -4.80 2.21
N THR A 112 7.92 -4.67 1.02
CA THR A 112 9.03 -5.53 0.60
C THR A 112 10.38 -4.86 0.77
N GLU A 113 10.43 -3.54 0.58
CA GLU A 113 11.66 -2.75 0.64
C GLU A 113 11.32 -1.29 0.98
N ILE A 114 12.19 -0.63 1.74
CA ILE A 114 12.10 0.80 1.99
C ILE A 114 13.47 1.40 1.70
N ALA A 115 13.47 2.49 0.92
CA ALA A 115 14.65 3.31 0.69
C ALA A 115 14.43 4.70 1.28
N LYS A 116 15.42 5.20 2.02
CA LYS A 116 15.45 6.56 2.54
C LYS A 116 16.20 7.45 1.56
N SER A 117 15.65 8.63 1.30
CA SER A 117 16.30 9.68 0.52
C SER A 117 17.38 10.40 1.34
N ASP A 118 18.46 10.83 0.68
CA ASP A 118 19.40 11.82 1.25
C ASP A 118 18.84 13.25 1.28
N LEU A 119 17.68 13.47 0.65
CA LEU A 119 16.96 14.74 0.62
C LEU A 119 15.83 14.74 1.65
N PHE A 120 15.39 15.95 1.99
CA PHE A 120 14.31 16.19 2.94
C PHE A 120 13.22 17.03 2.27
N LEU A 121 12.01 16.99 2.80
CA LEU A 121 10.97 17.96 2.46
C LEU A 121 11.34 19.34 3.01
N GLN A 122 10.69 20.38 2.49
CA GLN A 122 10.97 21.77 2.87
C GLN A 122 10.77 22.04 4.37
N ASN A 123 9.90 21.28 5.03
CA ASN A 123 9.68 21.34 6.48
C ASN A 123 10.72 20.56 7.30
N GLY A 124 11.70 19.91 6.66
CA GLY A 124 12.70 19.07 7.31
C GLY A 124 12.30 17.59 7.44
N ASP A 125 11.09 17.20 7.00
CA ASP A 125 10.66 15.81 7.10
C ASP A 125 11.46 14.91 6.13
N PRO A 126 11.83 13.69 6.54
CA PRO A 126 12.52 12.75 5.67
C PRO A 126 11.60 12.20 4.56
N ILE A 127 12.21 11.89 3.42
CA ILE A 127 11.51 11.29 2.28
C ILE A 127 11.85 9.80 2.21
N TYR A 128 10.82 8.95 2.10
CA TYR A 128 10.97 7.52 1.94
C TYR A 128 10.27 7.05 0.67
N ASN A 129 10.89 6.09 -0.02
CA ASN A 129 10.27 5.31 -1.07
C ASN A 129 9.96 3.91 -0.54
N VAL A 130 8.68 3.53 -0.52
CA VAL A 130 8.20 2.26 0.03
C VAL A 130 7.73 1.38 -1.12
N LYS A 131 8.43 0.26 -1.34
CA LYS A 131 7.98 -0.76 -2.28
C LYS A 131 7.01 -1.71 -1.59
N ILE A 132 5.87 -1.89 -2.23
CA ILE A 132 4.73 -2.61 -1.68
C ILE A 132 4.29 -3.68 -2.66
N ARG A 133 3.95 -4.86 -2.12
CA ARG A 133 3.28 -5.92 -2.85
C ARG A 133 1.92 -6.19 -2.23
N VAL A 134 0.87 -6.06 -3.04
CA VAL A 134 -0.49 -6.43 -2.65
C VAL A 134 -0.72 -7.91 -2.94
N LEU A 135 -1.21 -8.64 -1.94
CA LEU A 135 -1.62 -10.03 -2.06
C LEU A 135 -3.15 -10.10 -2.01
N SER A 136 -3.75 -10.94 -2.86
CA SER A 136 -5.20 -11.16 -2.88
C SER A 136 -5.54 -12.63 -2.64
N LYS A 137 -6.68 -12.87 -1.98
CA LYS A 137 -7.30 -14.19 -1.81
C LYS A 137 -8.80 -14.07 -2.06
N VAL A 138 -9.35 -14.99 -2.83
CA VAL A 138 -10.78 -15.03 -3.15
C VAL A 138 -11.37 -16.32 -2.57
N LYS A 139 -12.43 -16.20 -1.78
CA LYS A 139 -13.20 -17.33 -1.24
C LYS A 139 -14.62 -17.26 -1.79
N ARG A 140 -14.92 -18.18 -2.70
CA ARG A 140 -16.25 -18.35 -3.30
C ARG A 140 -17.23 -18.96 -2.29
N VAL A 141 -18.50 -18.64 -2.43
CA VAL A 141 -19.58 -19.43 -1.84
C VAL A 141 -19.64 -20.74 -2.64
N ARG A 142 -19.48 -21.89 -1.96
CA ARG A 142 -19.77 -23.18 -2.60
C ARG A 142 -21.29 -23.29 -2.69
N ASN A 143 -21.81 -23.33 -3.91
CA ASN A 143 -23.14 -23.85 -4.17
C ASN A 143 -23.12 -25.38 -4.00
#